data_AF-A0A950W064-F1
#
_entry.id   AF-A0A950W064-F1
#
_cell.length_a   1.000
_cell.length_b   1.000
_cell.length_c   1.000
_cell.angle_alpha   90.00
_cell.angle_beta   90.00
_cell.angle_gamma   90.00
#
_symmetry.space_group_name_H-M   'P 1'
#
loop_
_entity.id
_entity.type
_entity.pdbx_description
1 polymer ?
#
loop_
_entity_poly.entity_id
_entity_poly.type
_entity_poly.pdbx_seq_one_letter_code
_entity_poly.pdbx_strand_id
1 'polypeptide(L)' 'MSTVAPRPAAFELRTLAARPSRTDLGGRVKLCPSADGWSLVGTDGRLLFGALGPHGRRQCLEYARARGVLVVLS' A
#
# COMPACT_ATOMS: atom_id res chain seq x y z
N MET A 1 31.62 -2.07 23.15
CA MET A 1 31.47 -2.33 21.70
C MET A 1 30.00 -2.21 21.37
N SER A 2 29.66 -1.19 20.58
CA SER A 2 28.28 -0.80 20.24
C SER A 2 27.76 -1.61 19.06
N THR A 3 26.57 -2.19 19.17
CA THR A 3 25.68 -2.41 18.03
C THR A 3 24.24 -2.28 18.50
N VAL A 4 23.63 -1.11 18.24
CA VAL A 4 22.18 -0.90 18.32
C VAL A 4 21.56 -1.63 17.13
N ALA A 5 20.85 -2.72 17.38
CA ALA A 5 20.03 -3.37 16.37
C ALA A 5 18.73 -2.57 16.19
N PRO A 6 18.32 -2.19 14.96
CA PRO A 6 17.06 -1.51 14.74
C PRO A 6 15.88 -2.49 14.90
N ARG A 7 15.04 -2.20 15.90
CA ARG A 7 13.63 -2.58 16.11
C ARG A 7 12.95 -3.35 14.96
N PRO A 8 12.38 -4.55 15.21
CA PRO A 8 11.26 -5.01 14.42
C PRO A 8 10.00 -4.36 14.98
N ALA A 9 9.53 -3.30 14.33
CA ALA A 9 8.16 -2.85 14.52
C ALA A 9 7.24 -3.91 13.89
N ALA A 10 6.84 -4.90 14.68
CA ALA A 10 5.71 -5.76 14.37
C ALA A 10 4.47 -4.86 14.29
N PHE A 11 4.17 -4.35 13.10
CA PHE A 11 2.99 -3.54 12.88
C PHE A 11 1.84 -4.49 12.57
N GLU A 12 1.04 -4.75 13.60
CA GLU A 12 -0.28 -5.38 13.51
C GLU A 12 -1.12 -4.61 12.47
N LEU A 13 -1.11 -5.08 11.23
CA LEU A 13 -2.04 -4.63 10.21
C LEU A 13 -3.40 -5.26 10.52
N ARG A 14 -4.11 -4.63 11.47
CA ARG A 14 -5.55 -4.74 11.60
C ARG A 14 -6.15 -4.57 10.22
N THR A 15 -6.76 -5.64 9.71
CA THR A 15 -7.54 -5.71 8.49
C THR A 15 -8.79 -4.81 8.63
N LEU A 16 -8.60 -3.50 8.66
CA LEU A 16 -9.66 -2.55 8.37
C LEU A 16 -9.75 -2.52 6.85
N ALA A 17 -10.45 -3.50 6.31
CA ALA A 17 -11.01 -3.44 4.96
C ALA A 17 -12.09 -2.34 4.94
N ALA A 18 -11.68 -1.09 5.15
CA ALA A 18 -12.40 0.03 4.58
C ALA A 18 -12.47 -0.27 3.08
N ARG A 19 -13.66 -0.25 2.50
CA ARG A 19 -13.81 -0.20 1.05
C ARG A 19 -13.68 1.28 0.70
N PRO A 20 -12.54 1.80 0.20
CA PRO A 20 -12.53 3.12 -0.38
C PRO A 20 -13.61 3.18 -1.47
N SER A 21 -14.59 4.04 -1.24
CA SER A 21 -15.55 4.46 -2.24
C SER A 21 -14.79 4.85 -3.51
N ARG A 22 -15.32 4.52 -4.69
CA ARG A 22 -14.70 4.81 -6.00
C ARG A 22 -14.31 6.28 -6.18
N THR A 23 -14.94 7.18 -5.42
CA THR A 23 -14.73 8.63 -5.41
C THR A 23 -13.57 9.10 -4.50
N ASP A 24 -13.17 8.32 -3.49
CA ASP A 24 -12.21 8.75 -2.45
C ASP A 24 -10.74 8.63 -2.87
N LEU A 25 -10.46 7.94 -3.97
CA LEU A 25 -9.10 7.64 -4.41
C LEU A 25 -8.40 8.77 -5.15
N GLY A 26 -9.03 9.95 -5.24
CA GLY A 26 -8.39 11.18 -5.75
C GLY A 26 -7.66 11.01 -7.08
N GLY A 27 -8.09 10.10 -7.96
CA GLY A 27 -7.46 9.79 -9.25
C GLY A 27 -5.98 9.37 -9.24
N ARG A 28 -5.27 9.49 -8.12
CA ARG A 28 -3.82 9.37 -7.98
C ARG A 28 -3.49 8.60 -6.72
N VAL A 29 -2.67 7.57 -6.84
CA VAL A 29 -2.16 6.80 -5.71
C VAL A 29 -0.66 6.60 -5.87
N LYS A 30 0.04 6.39 -4.76
CA LYS A 30 1.45 6.01 -4.72
C LYS A 30 1.57 4.51 -4.51
N LEU A 31 2.43 3.88 -5.30
CA LEU A 31 2.80 2.48 -5.17
C LEU A 31 4.15 2.42 -4.44
N CYS A 32 4.12 1.99 -3.19
CA CYS A 32 5.30 1.95 -2.33
C CYS A 32 5.76 0.51 -2.13
N PRO A 33 7.06 0.21 -2.24
CA PRO A 33 7.60 -1.05 -1.77
C PRO A 33 7.50 -1.11 -0.24
N SER A 34 7.18 -2.29 0.29
CA SER A 34 7.18 -2.62 1.71
C SER A 34 8.14 -3.79 1.95
N ALA A 35 8.54 -4.01 3.21
CA ALA A 35 9.51 -5.06 3.58
C ALA A 35 9.14 -6.44 2.99
N ASP A 36 7.84 -6.76 2.97
CA ASP A 36 7.33 -8.07 2.56
C ASP A 36 6.55 -8.03 1.23
N GLY A 37 6.53 -6.89 0.53
CA GLY A 37 5.72 -6.74 -0.68
C GLY A 37 5.51 -5.30 -1.14
N TRP A 38 4.25 -4.94 -1.42
CA TRP A 38 3.88 -3.65 -2.01
C TRP A 38 2.61 -3.10 -1.39
N SER A 39 2.52 -1.77 -1.34
CA SER A 39 1.41 -1.05 -0.75
C SER A 39 0.96 0.08 -1.67
N LEU A 40 -0.35 0.29 -1.76
CA LEU A 40 -0.95 1.47 -2.36
C LEU A 40 -1.31 2.48 -1.28
N VAL A 41 -0.81 3.69 -1.43
CA VAL A 41 -1.02 4.80 -0.51
C VAL A 41 -1.73 5.94 -1.23
N GLY A 42 -2.77 6.48 -0.62
CA GLY A 42 -3.48 7.64 -1.12
C GLY A 42 -2.61 8.90 -1.06
N THR A 43 -3.03 9.96 -1.75
CA THR A 43 -2.36 11.27 -1.66
C THR A 43 -2.45 11.89 -0.26
N ASP A 44 -3.41 11.44 0.54
CA ASP A 44 -3.60 11.78 1.96
C ASP A 44 -2.71 10.96 2.90
N GLY A 45 -1.88 10.05 2.37
CA GLY A 45 -1.01 9.18 3.15
C GLY A 45 -1.71 7.95 3.72
N ARG A 46 -3.01 7.71 3.44
CA ARG A 46 -3.72 6.53 3.94
C ARG A 46 -3.36 5.29 3.13
N LEU A 47 -3.17 4.16 3.81
CA LEU A 47 -3.03 2.86 3.16
C LEU A 47 -4.37 2.44 2.56
N LEU A 48 -4.38 2.24 1.24
CA LEU A 48 -5.56 1.85 0.50
C LEU A 48 -5.62 0.35 0.24
N PHE A 49 -4.45 -0.26 0.06
CA PHE A 49 -4.29 -1.69 -0.20
C PHE A 49 -2.84 -2.11 0.06
N GLY A 50 -2.65 -3.33 0.55
CA GLY A 50 -1.34 -3.95 0.72
C GLY A 50 -1.36 -5.36 0.17
N ALA A 51 -0.27 -5.77 -0.46
CA ALA A 51 -0.11 -7.10 -1.03
C ALA A 51 1.29 -7.64 -0.74
N LEU A 52 1.34 -8.89 -0.29
CA LEU A 52 2.58 -9.54 0.13
C LEU A 52 3.16 -10.39 -0.99
N GLY A 53 4.46 -10.63 -0.91
CA GLY A 53 5.19 -11.52 -1.78
C GLY A 53 5.51 -10.94 -3.17
N PRO A 54 6.10 -11.78 -4.05
CA PRO A 54 6.68 -11.34 -5.33
C PRO A 54 5.63 -10.81 -6.32
N HIS A 55 4.36 -11.17 -6.13
CA HIS A 55 3.24 -10.71 -6.97
C HIS A 55 2.53 -9.48 -6.40
N GLY A 56 2.96 -8.95 -5.25
CA GLY A 56 2.28 -7.85 -4.57
C GLY A 56 2.15 -6.60 -5.45
N ARG A 57 3.18 -6.28 -6.23
CA ARG A 57 3.16 -5.16 -7.18
C ARG A 57 2.01 -5.26 -8.18
N ARG A 58 1.83 -6.44 -8.77
CA ARG A 58 0.77 -6.69 -9.77
C ARG A 58 -0.61 -6.59 -9.12
N GLN A 59 -0.79 -7.18 -7.95
CA GLN A 59 -2.05 -7.14 -7.20
C GLN A 59 -2.43 -5.69 -6.82
N CYS A 60 -1.47 -4.87 -6.42
CA CYS A 60 -1.69 -3.44 -6.20
C CYS A 60 -2.15 -2.74 -7.49
N LEU A 61 -1.47 -2.94 -8.61
CA LEU A 61 -1.87 -2.31 -9.88
C LEU A 61 -3.25 -2.75 -10.36
N GLU A 62 -3.60 -4.03 -10.21
CA GLU A 62 -4.93 -4.56 -10.53
C GLU A 62 -6.01 -3.93 -9.63
N TYR A 63 -5.74 -3.80 -8.34
CA TYR A 63 -6.64 -3.11 -7.41
C TYR A 63 -6.85 -1.63 -7.79
N ALA A 64 -5.78 -0.91 -8.14
CA ALA A 64 -5.87 0.48 -8.59
C ALA A 64 -6.70 0.60 -9.88
N ARG A 65 -6.49 -0.30 -10.85
CA ARG A 65 -7.26 -0.34 -12.10
C ARG A 65 -8.74 -0.64 -11.85
N ALA A 66 -9.05 -1.65 -11.05
CA ALA A 66 -10.42 -2.02 -10.72
C ALA A 66 -11.19 -0.89 -10.00
N ARG A 67 -10.46 -0.04 -9.27
CA ARG A 67 -11.00 1.14 -8.59
C ARG A 67 -11.10 2.38 -9.47
N GLY A 68 -10.61 2.35 -10.70
CA GLY A 68 -10.62 3.49 -11.62
C GLY A 68 -9.57 4.57 -11.29
N VAL A 69 -8.47 4.19 -10.64
CA VAL A 69 -7.34 5.09 -10.42
C VAL A 69 -6.65 5.37 -11.75
N LEU A 70 -6.52 6.64 -12.10
CA LEU A 70 -6.01 7.09 -13.39
C LEU A 70 -4.47 7.19 -13.42
N VAL A 71 -3.86 7.45 -12.26
CA VAL A 71 -2.41 7.65 -12.15
C VAL A 71 -1.87 6.88 -10.95
N VAL A 72 -0.88 6.02 -11.21
CA VAL A 72 -0.08 5.37 -10.16
C VAL A 72 1.32 5.97 -10.21
N LEU A 73 1.74 6.60 -9.12
CA LEU A 73 3.09 7.10 -8.93
C LEU A 73 3.94 5.97 -8.34
N SER A 74 5.07 5.64 -8.96
CA SER A 74 6.01 4.59 -8.53
C SER A 74 7.36 5.15 -8.17
#